data_AF-A0A2A4SBH1-F1
#
_entry.id   AF-A0A2A4SBH1-F1
#
_cell.length_a   1.000
_cell.length_b   1.000
_cell.length_c   1.000
_cell.angle_alpha   90.00
_cell.angle_beta   90.00
_cell.angle_gamma   90.00
#
_symmetry.space_group_name_H-M   'P 1'
#
loop_
_entity.id
_entity.type
_entity.pdbx_description
1 polymer ?
#
loop_
_entity_poly.entity_id
_entity_poly.type
_entity_poly.pdbx_seq_one_letter_code
_entity_poly.pdbx_strand_id
1 'polypeptide(L)'
;MSTGVFAIQPFIVKDVKINGLQRITAGAVFNALTVKVGEQFTDEKSENVIRELFQMGFFNDVAVSQNGQILIINVVERPAITSIDIEGNDDIETEKLIEAFKDIGLAVGQVFNPLVLDKVKNELLTQYYNNGKYSATVESNVTDLERNRVAILIEVVEGSAASIKKINIVGNKAFSDEEVLKDFELTGPTLFSFYTNSDQYSKQKLSADLERLNSFYQDRGYINFKVESTQVTISPDKNGIFVTINVDEGNVHTISEVKLAGELIVNPDKLIPFVIVQPSDVFSRKKATQTSENITTILGHEGYSFANVNMIPEIDDATSTVKVTFFVDPGKRVYVRRIIMQGNTKTRDEVLRREIRQMEAAPISTLNVEHSKSRLSRLGHFESVDVETPAVPGTTDQVDVKYTVTEKSSGNILAGAGFSQSQGVVLNASISQNNFLGTGKRVSASFNNSAVNTIYSLGYTNPYYTVDGVSRGYN
;
A
#
# COMPACT_ATOMS: atom_id res chain seq x y z
N MET A 1 -9.86 33.07 36.40
CA MET A 1 -10.58 33.60 37.58
C MET A 1 -11.20 32.41 38.30
N SER A 2 -11.07 32.33 39.61
CA SER A 2 -11.61 31.23 40.43
C SER A 2 -13.13 31.27 40.41
N THR A 3 -13.77 30.22 39.87
CA THR A 3 -15.22 30.04 39.91
C THR A 3 -15.60 29.30 41.19
N GLY A 4 -16.23 30.02 42.13
CA GLY A 4 -16.80 29.43 43.34
C GLY A 4 -17.97 28.52 43.00
N VAL A 5 -17.89 27.26 43.45
CA VAL A 5 -18.99 26.30 43.39
C VAL A 5 -20.00 26.69 44.46
N PHE A 6 -21.14 27.25 44.04
CA PHE A 6 -22.29 27.42 44.93
C PHE A 6 -23.14 26.16 44.86
N ALA A 7 -23.26 25.46 45.99
CA ALA A 7 -24.12 24.29 46.12
C ALA A 7 -25.59 24.67 45.86
N ILE A 8 -26.25 23.96 44.93
CA ILE A 8 -27.63 24.24 44.55
C ILE A 8 -28.58 23.67 45.62
N GLN A 9 -29.46 24.52 46.19
CA GLN A 9 -30.49 24.05 47.10
C GLN A 9 -31.56 23.26 46.33
N PRO A 10 -32.05 22.11 46.84
CA PRO A 10 -33.04 21.32 46.13
C PRO A 10 -34.30 22.12 45.81
N PHE A 11 -34.69 22.16 44.53
CA PHE A 11 -35.88 22.88 44.07
C PHE A 11 -36.65 22.10 43.00
N ILE A 12 -37.93 22.42 42.82
CA ILE A 12 -38.74 21.83 41.73
C ILE A 12 -38.60 22.72 40.49
N VAL A 13 -38.14 22.13 39.39
CA VAL A 13 -37.94 22.85 38.12
C VAL A 13 -39.29 23.19 37.51
N LYS A 14 -39.62 24.47 37.37
CA LYS A 14 -40.81 24.92 36.64
C LYS A 14 -40.54 25.27 35.19
N ASP A 15 -39.31 25.67 34.89
CA ASP A 15 -38.89 26.06 33.56
C ASP A 15 -37.37 25.87 33.42
N VAL A 16 -36.91 25.66 32.19
CA VAL A 16 -35.49 25.49 31.87
C VAL A 16 -35.13 26.48 30.77
N LYS A 17 -34.20 27.39 31.07
CA LYS A 17 -33.73 28.40 30.15
C LYS A 17 -32.29 28.14 29.76
N ILE A 18 -32.02 28.11 28.46
CA ILE A 18 -30.67 27.91 27.92
C ILE A 18 -30.20 29.22 27.30
N ASN A 19 -29.01 29.69 27.71
CA ASN A 19 -28.36 30.89 27.19
C ASN A 19 -27.04 30.51 26.51
N GLY A 20 -26.65 31.27 25.49
CA GLY A 20 -25.35 31.13 24.82
C GLY A 20 -25.33 30.20 23.60
N LEU A 21 -26.49 29.66 23.21
CA LEU A 21 -26.65 28.95 21.94
C LEU A 21 -26.56 29.92 20.75
N GLN A 22 -25.86 29.51 19.71
CA GLN A 22 -25.70 30.25 18.47
C GLN A 22 -26.09 29.39 17.26
N ARG A 23 -25.49 28.21 17.12
CA ARG A 23 -25.75 27.29 16.01
C ARG A 23 -26.57 26.08 16.44
N ILE A 24 -26.50 25.69 17.71
CA ILE A 24 -27.22 24.53 18.22
C ILE A 24 -28.64 24.92 18.59
N THR A 25 -29.60 24.14 18.11
CA THR A 25 -31.00 24.37 18.46
C THR A 25 -31.25 23.99 19.92
N ALA A 26 -32.07 24.78 20.62
CA ALA A 26 -32.43 24.48 22.00
C ALA A 26 -33.06 23.08 22.14
N GLY A 27 -33.81 22.61 21.14
CA GLY A 27 -34.40 21.26 21.12
C GLY A 27 -33.36 20.14 21.17
N ALA A 28 -32.20 20.30 20.52
CA ALA A 28 -31.12 19.31 20.58
C ALA A 28 -30.54 19.20 22.00
N VAL A 29 -30.42 20.35 22.70
CA VAL A 29 -29.98 20.39 24.10
C VAL A 29 -31.03 19.77 25.02
N PHE A 30 -32.31 20.13 24.86
CA PHE A 30 -33.39 19.57 25.67
C PHE A 30 -33.54 18.04 25.52
N ASN A 31 -33.28 17.50 24.33
CA ASN A 31 -33.29 16.05 24.11
C ASN A 31 -32.13 15.32 24.80
N ALA A 32 -31.01 16.00 25.02
CA ALA A 32 -29.84 15.41 25.69
C ALA A 32 -29.96 15.45 27.22
N LEU A 33 -30.76 16.37 27.77
CA LEU A 33 -30.94 16.54 29.21
C LEU A 33 -31.87 15.47 29.79
N THR A 34 -31.41 14.78 30.83
CA THR A 34 -32.25 13.81 31.57
C THR A 34 -33.30 14.50 32.47
N VAL A 35 -33.14 15.79 32.77
CA VAL A 35 -34.00 16.56 33.68
C VAL A 35 -35.25 17.08 32.98
N LYS A 36 -36.42 16.81 33.57
CA LYS A 36 -37.72 17.26 33.07
C LYS A 36 -38.33 18.36 33.95
N VAL A 37 -39.13 19.22 33.32
CA VAL A 37 -39.97 20.18 34.03
C VAL A 37 -40.93 19.44 34.96
N GLY A 38 -40.99 19.87 36.22
CA GLY A 38 -41.77 19.25 37.30
C GLY A 38 -40.96 18.33 38.22
N GLU A 39 -39.71 18.02 37.90
CA GLU A 39 -38.84 17.21 38.76
C GLU A 39 -38.08 18.03 39.81
N GLN A 40 -37.73 17.37 40.91
CA GLN A 40 -36.79 17.90 41.89
C GLN A 40 -35.37 17.88 41.30
N PHE A 41 -34.71 19.04 41.29
CA PHE A 41 -33.33 19.25 40.90
C PHE A 41 -32.44 19.29 42.14
N THR A 42 -31.39 18.50 42.12
CA THR A 42 -30.39 18.39 43.19
C THR A 42 -29.01 18.70 42.62
N ASP A 43 -28.03 18.89 43.49
CA ASP A 43 -26.64 19.14 43.09
C ASP A 43 -26.07 17.98 42.24
N GLU A 44 -26.40 16.74 42.59
CA GLU A 44 -26.03 15.55 41.80
C GLU A 44 -26.62 15.56 40.37
N LYS A 45 -27.86 16.03 40.22
CA LYS A 45 -28.47 16.23 38.89
C LYS A 45 -27.78 17.35 38.12
N SER A 46 -27.24 18.36 38.79
CA SER A 46 -26.45 19.42 38.16
C SER A 46 -25.17 18.86 37.53
N GLU A 47 -24.41 18.04 38.27
CA GLU A 47 -23.20 17.40 37.74
C GLU A 47 -23.50 16.49 36.55
N ASN A 48 -24.60 15.73 36.61
CA ASN A 48 -25.01 14.87 35.50
C ASN A 48 -25.38 15.68 34.26
N VAL A 49 -26.14 16.77 34.41
CA VAL A 49 -26.46 17.69 33.31
C VAL A 49 -25.20 18.28 32.69
N ILE A 50 -24.26 18.76 33.50
CA ILE A 50 -22.99 19.30 33.00
C ILE A 50 -22.24 18.22 32.21
N ARG A 51 -22.17 16.99 32.74
CA ARG A 51 -21.50 15.85 32.08
C ARG A 51 -22.16 15.47 30.76
N GLU A 52 -23.49 15.37 30.72
CA GLU A 52 -24.28 15.09 29.51
C GLU A 52 -24.02 16.13 28.42
N LEU A 53 -24.03 17.41 28.79
CA LEU A 53 -23.78 18.51 27.84
C LEU A 53 -22.34 18.50 27.32
N PHE A 54 -21.34 18.24 28.18
CA PHE A 54 -19.95 18.09 27.73
C PHE A 54 -19.76 16.88 26.82
N GLN A 55 -20.46 15.77 27.08
CA GLN A 55 -20.42 14.56 26.23
C GLN A 55 -20.94 14.80 24.82
N MET A 56 -21.81 15.79 24.61
CA MET A 56 -22.24 16.18 23.26
C MET A 56 -21.07 16.73 22.41
N GLY A 57 -19.95 17.14 23.03
CA GLY A 57 -18.75 17.60 22.32
C GLY A 57 -18.86 19.00 21.70
N PHE A 58 -20.00 19.67 21.87
CA PHE A 58 -20.29 20.96 21.25
C PHE A 58 -19.93 22.18 22.11
N PHE A 59 -19.75 22.01 23.41
CA PHE A 59 -19.57 23.12 24.34
C PHE A 59 -18.15 23.15 24.91
N ASN A 60 -17.60 24.35 25.04
CA ASN A 60 -16.30 24.60 25.67
C ASN A 60 -16.47 24.84 27.18
N ASP A 61 -17.57 25.46 27.56
CA ASP A 61 -17.92 25.73 28.95
C ASP A 61 -19.43 25.55 29.16
N VAL A 62 -19.79 25.00 30.32
CA VAL A 62 -21.17 24.72 30.71
C VAL A 62 -21.32 25.08 32.18
N ALA A 63 -22.15 26.08 32.45
CA ALA A 63 -22.45 26.53 33.80
C ALA A 63 -23.96 26.44 34.06
N VAL A 64 -24.30 25.74 35.14
CA VAL A 64 -25.68 25.59 35.59
C VAL A 64 -25.91 26.51 36.79
N SER A 65 -26.96 27.31 36.74
CA SER A 65 -27.36 28.19 37.84
C SER A 65 -28.88 28.18 38.05
N GLN A 66 -29.30 28.64 39.22
CA GLN A 66 -30.71 28.69 39.62
C GLN A 66 -31.16 30.14 39.75
N ASN A 67 -32.36 30.44 39.25
CA ASN A 67 -33.06 31.68 39.54
C ASN A 67 -34.52 31.37 39.95
N GLY A 68 -34.79 31.37 41.26
CA GLY A 68 -36.09 30.95 41.79
C GLY A 68 -36.36 29.47 41.51
N GLN A 69 -37.41 29.18 40.71
CA GLN A 69 -37.77 27.83 40.27
C GLN A 69 -37.38 27.55 38.80
N ILE A 70 -36.54 28.41 38.22
CA ILE A 70 -36.06 28.31 36.83
C ILE A 70 -34.61 27.81 36.86
N LEU A 71 -34.35 26.74 36.11
CA LEU A 71 -33.00 26.24 35.85
C LEU A 71 -32.40 27.03 34.68
N ILE A 72 -31.24 27.67 34.90
CA ILE A 72 -30.53 28.43 33.87
C ILE A 72 -29.27 27.65 33.49
N ILE A 73 -29.18 27.28 32.22
CA ILE A 73 -28.01 26.61 31.64
C ILE A 73 -27.32 27.63 30.73
N ASN A 74 -26.12 28.07 31.12
CA ASN A 74 -25.29 28.93 30.29
C ASN A 74 -24.25 28.05 29.61
N VAL A 75 -24.21 28.09 28.28
CA VAL A 75 -23.26 27.33 27.49
C VAL A 75 -22.42 28.25 26.62
N VAL A 76 -21.16 27.87 26.43
CA VAL A 76 -20.29 28.49 25.42
C VAL A 76 -20.07 27.45 24.33
N GLU A 77 -20.70 27.65 23.17
CA GLU A 77 -20.50 26.77 22.01
C GLU A 77 -19.05 26.84 21.52
N ARG A 78 -18.47 25.67 21.21
CA ARG A 78 -17.19 25.57 20.52
C ARG A 78 -17.34 26.14 19.10
N PRO A 79 -16.32 26.86 18.61
CA PRO A 79 -16.39 27.45 17.28
C PRO A 79 -16.34 26.36 16.20
N ALA A 80 -16.90 26.64 15.03
CA ALA A 80 -16.80 25.74 13.89
C ALA A 80 -15.55 26.04 13.04
N ILE A 81 -14.90 24.99 12.55
CA ILE A 81 -13.71 25.09 11.70
C ILE A 81 -14.13 25.54 10.30
N THR A 82 -13.56 26.64 9.82
CA THR A 82 -13.85 27.22 8.50
C THR A 82 -12.80 26.86 7.46
N SER A 83 -11.52 26.92 7.83
CA SER A 83 -10.40 26.47 7.00
C SER A 83 -9.37 25.77 7.87
N ILE A 84 -8.62 24.87 7.24
CA ILE A 84 -7.42 24.24 7.79
C ILE A 84 -6.36 24.40 6.71
N ASP A 85 -5.39 25.25 6.96
CA ASP A 85 -4.29 25.56 6.06
C ASP A 85 -3.01 24.95 6.66
N ILE A 86 -2.18 24.33 5.82
CA ILE A 86 -0.91 23.71 6.22
C ILE A 86 0.19 24.35 5.39
N GLU A 87 1.24 24.82 6.04
CA GLU A 87 2.40 25.43 5.40
C GLU A 87 3.69 24.71 5.80
N GLY A 88 4.63 24.62 4.85
CA GLY A 88 5.94 24.03 5.07
C GLY A 88 5.99 22.49 5.01
N ASN A 89 4.93 21.83 4.55
CA ASN A 89 4.84 20.38 4.39
C ASN A 89 5.28 19.91 2.98
N ASP A 90 6.53 20.15 2.60
CA ASP A 90 7.05 19.79 1.28
C ASP A 90 7.16 18.26 1.07
N ASP A 91 7.41 17.48 2.13
CA ASP A 91 7.60 16.03 2.04
C ASP A 91 6.29 15.22 2.05
N ILE A 92 5.21 15.81 2.57
CA ILE A 92 3.91 15.13 2.70
C ILE A 92 2.84 16.00 2.07
N GLU A 93 2.22 15.50 1.00
CA GLU A 93 1.15 16.20 0.28
C GLU A 93 0.01 16.63 1.22
N THR A 94 -0.40 17.90 1.10
CA THR A 94 -1.43 18.53 1.94
C THR A 94 -2.74 17.76 1.91
N GLU A 95 -3.14 17.23 0.75
CA GLU A 95 -4.38 16.47 0.58
C GLU A 95 -4.40 15.22 1.47
N LYS A 96 -3.27 14.50 1.56
CA LYS A 96 -3.15 13.30 2.40
C LYS A 96 -3.23 13.64 3.89
N LEU A 97 -2.64 14.76 4.29
CA LEU A 97 -2.72 15.25 5.67
C LEU A 97 -4.17 15.62 6.04
N ILE A 98 -4.86 16.36 5.18
CA ILE A 98 -6.26 16.75 5.40
C ILE A 98 -7.16 15.51 5.50
N GLU A 99 -6.94 14.50 4.66
CA GLU A 99 -7.68 13.23 4.74
C GLU A 99 -7.44 12.51 6.07
N ALA A 100 -6.18 12.40 6.51
CA ALA A 100 -5.84 11.79 7.80
C ALA A 100 -6.41 12.57 9.01
N PHE A 101 -6.41 13.90 8.95
CA PHE A 101 -6.95 14.75 10.01
C PHE A 101 -8.46 14.57 10.18
N LYS A 102 -9.17 14.34 9.07
CA LYS A 102 -10.60 14.06 9.07
C LYS A 102 -10.94 12.81 9.89
N ASP A 103 -10.15 11.75 9.78
CA ASP A 103 -10.34 10.50 10.54
C ASP A 103 -10.13 10.70 12.05
N ILE A 104 -9.30 11.68 12.43
CA ILE A 104 -9.02 12.05 13.83
C ILE A 104 -10.06 13.06 14.36
N GLY A 105 -10.96 13.55 13.50
CA GLY A 105 -12.04 14.48 13.86
C GLY A 105 -11.70 15.96 13.66
N LEU A 106 -10.62 16.29 12.94
CA LEU A 106 -10.26 17.64 12.56
C LEU A 106 -10.55 17.86 11.07
N ALA A 107 -11.69 18.47 10.76
CA ALA A 107 -12.09 18.75 9.39
C ALA A 107 -12.91 20.05 9.27
N VAL A 108 -12.90 20.65 8.08
CA VAL A 108 -13.73 21.82 7.76
C VAL A 108 -15.21 21.48 8.00
N GLY A 109 -15.92 22.39 8.67
CA GLY A 109 -17.32 22.23 9.07
C GLY A 109 -17.53 21.50 10.40
N GLN A 110 -16.50 20.84 10.96
CA GLN A 110 -16.55 20.24 12.28
C GLN A 110 -16.35 21.27 13.39
N VAL A 111 -16.63 20.84 14.62
CA VAL A 111 -16.47 21.66 15.82
C VAL A 111 -15.01 21.65 16.26
N PHE A 112 -14.47 22.81 16.61
CA PHE A 112 -13.08 22.93 17.02
C PHE A 112 -12.86 22.33 18.42
N ASN A 113 -11.87 21.44 18.51
CA ASN A 113 -11.41 20.89 19.78
C ASN A 113 -9.89 21.01 19.92
N PRO A 114 -9.38 21.81 20.87
CA PRO A 114 -7.95 21.97 21.11
C PRO A 114 -7.23 20.63 21.34
N LEU A 115 -7.86 19.69 22.04
CA LEU A 115 -7.28 18.37 22.31
C LEU A 115 -7.08 17.54 21.03
N VAL A 116 -7.98 17.70 20.07
CA VAL A 116 -7.88 17.03 18.77
C VAL A 116 -6.78 17.68 17.94
N LEU A 117 -6.66 19.00 17.96
CA LEU A 117 -5.58 19.73 17.30
C LEU A 117 -4.21 19.31 17.85
N ASP A 118 -4.05 19.23 19.18
CA ASP A 118 -2.81 18.78 19.81
C ASP A 118 -2.47 17.32 19.44
N LYS A 119 -3.49 16.45 19.38
CA LYS A 119 -3.30 15.07 18.92
C LYS A 119 -2.84 15.03 17.47
N VAL A 120 -3.45 15.83 16.59
CA VAL A 120 -3.07 15.94 15.18
C VAL A 120 -1.64 16.45 15.03
N LYS A 121 -1.23 17.47 15.79
CA LYS A 121 0.15 17.97 15.80
C LYS A 121 1.16 16.88 16.20
N ASN A 122 0.87 16.15 17.27
CA ASN A 122 1.75 15.08 17.76
C ASN A 122 1.82 13.90 16.78
N GLU A 123 0.71 13.55 16.14
CA GLU A 123 0.70 12.52 15.10
C GLU A 123 1.50 12.98 13.88
N LEU A 124 1.30 14.21 13.40
CA LEU A 124 2.07 14.78 12.29
C LEU A 124 3.58 14.79 12.61
N LEU A 125 3.95 15.22 13.81
CA LEU A 125 5.33 15.18 14.29
C LEU A 125 5.89 13.75 14.31
N THR A 126 5.09 12.78 14.76
CA THR A 126 5.46 11.36 14.78
C THR A 126 5.68 10.82 13.36
N GLN A 127 4.88 11.25 12.38
CA GLN A 127 5.07 10.88 10.98
C GLN A 127 6.40 11.40 10.43
N TYR A 128 6.75 12.66 10.71
CA TYR A 128 8.06 13.20 10.36
C TYR A 128 9.22 12.45 11.04
N TYR A 129 9.06 12.06 12.31
CA TYR A 129 10.05 11.24 13.01
C TYR A 129 10.19 9.84 12.40
N ASN A 130 9.09 9.22 11.97
CA ASN A 130 9.12 7.94 11.27
C ASN A 130 9.85 8.01 9.92
N ASN A 131 9.90 9.20 9.30
CA ASN A 131 10.63 9.52 8.07
C ASN A 131 12.05 10.08 8.33
N GLY A 132 12.54 10.01 9.57
CA GLY A 132 13.91 10.42 9.91
C GLY A 132 14.12 11.91 10.12
N LYS A 133 13.05 12.72 10.12
CA LYS A 133 13.10 14.18 10.37
C LYS A 133 12.92 14.52 11.84
N TYR A 134 13.90 14.18 12.67
CA TYR A 134 13.85 14.40 14.13
C TYR A 134 13.98 15.87 14.57
N SER A 135 14.37 16.75 13.65
CA SER A 135 14.39 18.19 13.85
C SER A 135 13.08 18.86 13.45
N ALA A 136 12.07 18.10 13.01
CA ALA A 136 10.78 18.63 12.65
C ALA A 136 10.10 19.32 13.84
N THR A 137 9.44 20.45 13.58
CA THR A 137 8.62 21.16 14.55
C THR A 137 7.27 21.48 13.91
N VAL A 138 6.19 21.30 14.66
CA VAL A 138 4.83 21.56 14.20
C VAL A 138 4.20 22.56 15.16
N GLU A 139 3.92 23.75 14.66
CA GLU A 139 3.20 24.79 15.37
C GLU A 139 1.80 24.98 14.78
N SER A 140 0.91 25.55 15.58
CA SER A 140 -0.47 25.82 15.13
C SER A 140 -0.92 27.18 15.59
N ASN A 141 -1.47 27.96 14.68
CA ASN A 141 -2.11 29.23 14.97
C ASN A 141 -3.62 29.11 14.73
N VAL A 142 -4.40 29.39 15.76
CA VAL A 142 -5.87 29.37 15.69
C VAL A 142 -6.36 30.80 15.73
N THR A 143 -6.97 31.24 14.63
CA THR A 143 -7.51 32.59 14.49
C THR A 143 -9.02 32.56 14.65
N ASP A 144 -9.53 33.27 15.65
CA ASP A 144 -10.97 33.46 15.83
C ASP A 144 -11.55 34.35 14.74
N LEU A 145 -12.68 33.92 14.18
CA LEU A 145 -13.43 34.60 13.12
C LEU A 145 -14.82 34.99 13.61
N GLU A 146 -15.44 35.92 12.88
CA GLU A 146 -16.83 36.29 13.13
C GLU A 146 -17.77 35.08 13.06
N ARG A 147 -18.84 35.15 13.88
CA ARG A 147 -19.92 34.15 13.99
C ARG A 147 -19.48 32.81 14.60
N ASN A 148 -18.64 32.86 15.63
CA ASN A 148 -18.14 31.70 16.38
C ASN A 148 -17.50 30.65 15.46
N ARG A 149 -16.51 31.11 14.69
CA ARG A 149 -15.78 30.29 13.73
C ARG A 149 -14.29 30.44 14.00
N VAL A 150 -13.50 29.46 13.56
CA VAL A 150 -12.04 29.51 13.61
C VAL A 150 -11.44 29.12 12.27
N ALA A 151 -10.32 29.75 11.95
CA ALA A 151 -9.36 29.28 10.94
C ALA A 151 -8.14 28.70 11.66
N ILE A 152 -7.65 27.58 11.16
CA ILE A 152 -6.49 26.88 11.72
C ILE A 152 -5.37 26.91 10.68
N LEU A 153 -4.23 27.48 11.06
CA LEU A 153 -2.99 27.40 10.30
C LEU A 153 -2.04 26.46 11.04
N ILE A 154 -1.57 25.41 10.37
CA ILE A 154 -0.56 24.49 10.88
C ILE A 154 0.75 24.80 10.15
N GLU A 155 1.73 25.29 10.88
CA GLU A 155 3.05 25.62 10.35
C GLU A 155 4.01 24.47 10.66
N VAL A 156 4.56 23.86 9.61
CA VAL A 156 5.51 22.76 9.71
C VAL A 156 6.89 23.26 9.32
N VAL A 157 7.85 23.06 10.23
CA VAL A 157 9.26 23.19 9.91
C VAL A 157 9.82 21.78 9.89
N GLU A 158 9.97 21.18 8.71
CA GLU A 158 10.35 19.76 8.61
C GLU A 158 11.78 19.48 9.09
N GLY A 159 12.68 20.44 8.91
CA GLY A 159 14.10 20.27 9.19
C GLY A 159 14.80 19.30 8.21
N SER A 160 16.11 19.15 8.36
CA SER A 160 16.89 18.19 7.57
C SER A 160 16.64 16.75 8.05
N ALA A 161 16.53 15.82 7.10
CA ALA A 161 16.56 14.40 7.42
C ALA A 161 17.90 14.04 8.07
N ALA A 162 17.84 13.34 9.21
CA ALA A 162 19.04 12.88 9.88
C ALA A 162 19.63 11.68 9.12
N SER A 163 20.93 11.71 8.86
CA SER A 163 21.61 10.61 8.18
C SER A 163 22.01 9.52 9.18
N ILE A 164 21.78 8.27 8.81
CA ILE A 164 22.34 7.10 9.47
C ILE A 164 23.86 7.16 9.34
N LYS A 165 24.55 7.30 10.47
CA LYS A 165 26.01 7.32 10.50
C LYS A 165 26.58 5.92 10.54
N LYS A 166 25.94 5.03 11.29
CA LYS A 166 26.37 3.64 11.42
C LYS A 166 25.21 2.73 11.79
N ILE A 167 25.22 1.53 11.21
CA ILE A 167 24.40 0.40 11.64
C ILE A 167 25.37 -0.62 12.24
N ASN A 168 25.11 -1.05 13.47
CA ASN A 168 25.89 -2.08 14.14
C ASN A 168 25.00 -3.29 14.40
N ILE A 169 25.55 -4.48 14.15
CA ILE A 169 24.91 -5.73 14.52
C ILE A 169 25.69 -6.29 15.71
N VAL A 170 24.97 -6.74 16.73
CA VAL A 170 25.56 -7.27 17.96
C VAL A 170 24.97 -8.64 18.20
N GLY A 171 25.83 -9.64 18.38
CA GLY A 171 25.44 -11.03 18.61
C GLY A 171 25.68 -11.94 17.40
N ASN A 172 25.96 -11.37 16.23
CA ASN A 172 26.44 -12.12 15.08
C ASN A 172 27.85 -12.69 15.31
N LYS A 173 28.04 -13.96 14.99
CA LYS A 173 29.31 -14.70 15.13
C LYS A 173 29.65 -15.47 13.87
N ALA A 174 28.63 -15.98 13.18
CA ALA A 174 28.80 -16.74 11.94
C ALA A 174 29.09 -15.86 10.72
N PHE A 175 28.54 -14.64 10.70
CA PHE A 175 28.69 -13.69 9.59
C PHE A 175 29.17 -12.33 10.07
N SER A 176 29.95 -11.65 9.24
CA SER A 176 30.39 -10.28 9.49
C SER A 176 29.26 -9.26 9.27
N ASP A 177 29.33 -8.11 9.94
CA ASP A 177 28.37 -7.01 9.75
C ASP A 177 28.25 -6.62 8.27
N GLU A 178 29.37 -6.59 7.54
CA GLU A 178 29.40 -6.22 6.12
C GLU A 178 28.62 -7.22 5.24
N GLU A 179 28.73 -8.52 5.51
CA GLU A 179 28.02 -9.56 4.76
C GLU A 179 26.51 -9.48 4.99
N VAL A 180 26.11 -9.20 6.22
CA VAL A 180 24.71 -9.12 6.62
C VAL A 180 24.06 -7.84 6.11
N LEU A 181 24.78 -6.71 6.19
CA LEU A 181 24.28 -5.39 5.75
C LEU A 181 24.30 -5.21 4.23
N LYS A 182 24.89 -6.14 3.47
CA LYS A 182 25.02 -6.02 2.01
C LYS A 182 23.68 -5.86 1.28
N ASP A 183 22.66 -6.58 1.74
CA ASP A 183 21.33 -6.58 1.12
C ASP A 183 20.37 -5.58 1.80
N PHE A 184 20.87 -4.77 2.75
CA PHE A 184 20.07 -3.73 3.39
C PHE A 184 19.83 -2.56 2.44
N GLU A 185 18.65 -1.98 2.53
CA GLU A 185 18.31 -0.73 1.88
C GLU A 185 18.86 0.47 2.66
N LEU A 186 18.84 0.40 3.99
CA LEU A 186 19.50 1.37 4.85
C LEU A 186 20.99 1.09 4.96
N THR A 187 21.80 2.10 4.71
CA THR A 187 23.25 2.02 4.83
C THR A 187 23.82 3.23 5.55
N GLY A 188 25.08 3.15 5.98
CA GLY A 188 25.83 4.34 6.36
C GLY A 188 26.08 5.27 5.14
N PRO A 189 26.71 6.43 5.34
CA PRO A 189 26.99 7.34 4.23
C PRO A 189 27.93 6.69 3.22
N THR A 190 27.45 6.53 1.98
CA THR A 190 28.21 6.03 0.83
C THR A 190 28.40 7.12 -0.22
N LEU A 191 29.30 6.92 -1.19
CA LEU A 191 29.53 7.87 -2.29
C LEU A 191 28.29 8.17 -3.13
N PHE A 192 27.29 7.27 -3.14
CA PHE A 192 26.06 7.41 -3.92
C PHE A 192 24.81 7.71 -3.08
N SER A 193 24.95 7.85 -1.76
CA SER A 193 23.82 8.08 -0.85
C SER A 193 23.03 9.35 -1.19
N PHE A 194 23.66 10.35 -1.81
CA PHE A 194 23.00 11.57 -2.28
C PHE A 194 21.92 11.32 -3.36
N TYR A 195 22.02 10.21 -4.09
CA TYR A 195 21.07 9.83 -5.14
C TYR A 195 20.10 8.75 -4.66
N THR A 196 20.57 7.78 -3.88
CA THR A 196 19.74 6.66 -3.41
C THR A 196 18.95 6.94 -2.14
N ASN A 197 19.31 7.99 -1.39
CA ASN A 197 18.75 8.28 -0.06
C ASN A 197 18.80 7.05 0.88
N SER A 198 19.83 6.22 0.74
CA SER A 198 20.01 4.99 1.54
C SER A 198 20.47 5.29 2.97
N ASP A 199 21.06 6.47 3.21
CA ASP A 199 21.46 6.93 4.53
C ASP A 199 20.34 7.67 5.26
N GLN A 200 19.17 7.87 4.65
CA GLN A 200 18.02 8.48 5.32
C GLN A 200 17.22 7.43 6.08
N TYR A 201 17.15 7.59 7.40
CA TYR A 201 16.39 6.67 8.24
C TYR A 201 14.89 6.76 7.93
N SER A 202 14.27 5.60 7.79
CA SER A 202 12.82 5.46 7.86
C SER A 202 12.50 4.20 8.63
N LYS A 203 11.49 4.27 9.51
CA LYS A 203 11.02 3.11 10.27
C LYS A 203 10.58 1.98 9.33
N GLN A 204 9.95 2.30 8.21
CA GLN A 204 9.48 1.32 7.23
C GLN A 204 10.65 0.60 6.56
N LYS A 205 11.68 1.35 6.13
CA LYS A 205 12.91 0.78 5.55
C LYS A 205 13.63 -0.12 6.56
N LEU A 206 13.75 0.32 7.81
CA LEU A 206 14.36 -0.49 8.87
C LEU A 206 13.57 -1.79 9.09
N SER A 207 12.24 -1.74 9.16
CA SER A 207 11.42 -2.95 9.29
C SER A 207 11.60 -3.92 8.11
N ALA A 208 11.71 -3.41 6.89
CA ALA A 208 12.02 -4.23 5.72
C ALA A 208 13.42 -4.86 5.82
N ASP A 209 14.42 -4.09 6.25
CA ASP A 209 15.78 -4.58 6.47
C ASP A 209 15.88 -5.65 7.56
N LEU A 210 15.11 -5.53 8.64
CA LEU A 210 15.04 -6.57 9.68
C LEU A 210 14.43 -7.87 9.14
N GLU A 211 13.45 -7.80 8.23
CA GLU A 211 12.92 -9.01 7.58
C GLU A 211 13.91 -9.59 6.56
N ARG A 212 14.67 -8.74 5.85
CA ARG A 212 15.79 -9.18 4.99
C ARG A 212 16.87 -9.89 5.82
N LEU A 213 17.23 -9.34 6.98
CA LEU A 213 18.14 -9.94 7.95
C LEU A 213 17.63 -11.30 8.43
N ASN A 214 16.37 -11.36 8.85
CA ASN A 214 15.74 -12.62 9.26
C ASN A 214 15.78 -13.67 8.14
N SER A 215 15.44 -13.26 6.91
CA SER A 215 15.50 -14.13 5.74
C SER A 215 16.94 -14.57 5.41
N PHE A 216 17.92 -13.68 5.52
CA PHE A 216 19.34 -13.98 5.28
C PHE A 216 19.84 -15.14 6.15
N TYR A 217 19.50 -15.13 7.43
CA TYR A 217 19.86 -16.19 8.37
C TYR A 217 19.05 -17.47 8.16
N GLN A 218 17.72 -17.37 8.02
CA GLN A 218 16.86 -18.53 7.80
C GLN A 218 17.13 -19.24 6.46
N ASP A 219 17.62 -18.52 5.45
CA ASP A 219 18.04 -19.09 4.17
C ASP A 219 19.32 -19.94 4.25
N ARG A 220 20.07 -19.80 5.35
CA ARG A 220 21.35 -20.47 5.63
C ARG A 220 21.26 -21.47 6.79
N GLY A 221 20.05 -21.82 7.21
CA GLY A 221 19.79 -22.88 8.18
C GLY A 221 19.51 -22.42 9.60
N TYR A 222 19.61 -21.12 9.88
CA TYR A 222 19.36 -20.57 11.22
C TYR A 222 17.86 -20.33 11.44
N ILE A 223 17.09 -21.41 11.64
CA ILE A 223 15.63 -21.33 11.73
C ILE A 223 15.13 -20.64 13.01
N ASN A 224 15.92 -20.73 14.09
CA ASN A 224 15.64 -20.08 15.38
C ASN A 224 16.23 -18.66 15.47
N PHE A 225 16.70 -18.10 14.35
CA PHE A 225 17.20 -16.73 14.32
C PHE A 225 16.14 -15.76 14.84
N LYS A 226 16.55 -14.86 15.73
CA LYS A 226 15.68 -13.81 16.25
C LYS A 226 16.42 -12.51 16.45
N VAL A 227 15.72 -11.41 16.17
CA VAL A 227 16.14 -10.06 16.55
C VAL A 227 15.63 -9.81 17.96
N GLU A 228 16.52 -9.74 18.93
CA GLU A 228 16.19 -9.54 20.35
C GLU A 228 15.71 -8.11 20.62
N SER A 229 16.38 -7.13 20.02
CA SER A 229 15.97 -5.73 20.13
C SER A 229 16.64 -4.86 19.07
N THR A 230 15.99 -3.75 18.75
CA THR A 230 16.51 -2.71 17.86
C THR A 230 16.53 -1.38 18.60
N GLN A 231 17.71 -0.79 18.75
CA GLN A 231 17.89 0.49 19.42
C GLN A 231 18.29 1.54 18.40
N VAL A 232 17.51 2.61 18.32
CA VAL A 232 17.79 3.76 17.46
C VAL A 232 18.17 4.91 18.38
N THR A 233 19.41 5.38 18.26
CA THR A 233 19.92 6.51 19.04
C THR A 233 20.22 7.68 18.11
N ILE A 234 19.98 8.89 18.60
CA ILE A 234 20.11 10.14 17.85
C ILE A 234 21.23 10.95 18.49
N SER A 235 22.08 11.55 17.67
CA SER A 235 23.12 12.44 18.14
C SER A 235 22.52 13.72 18.76
N PRO A 236 23.21 14.39 19.71
CA PRO A 236 22.69 15.60 20.36
C PRO A 236 22.33 16.74 19.40
N ASP A 237 23.00 16.82 18.25
CA ASP A 237 22.74 17.79 17.18
C ASP A 237 21.60 17.38 16.24
N LYS A 238 20.92 16.25 16.51
CA LYS A 238 19.79 15.70 15.74
C LYS A 238 20.08 15.39 14.25
N ASN A 239 21.35 15.34 13.85
CA ASN A 239 21.74 15.10 12.44
C ASN A 239 22.31 13.70 12.16
N GLY A 240 22.56 12.91 13.21
CA GLY A 240 23.14 11.59 13.11
C GLY A 240 22.28 10.54 13.79
N ILE A 241 22.00 9.44 13.08
CA ILE A 241 21.29 8.29 13.63
C ILE A 241 22.26 7.11 13.73
N PHE A 242 22.21 6.39 14.85
CA PHE A 242 22.93 5.14 15.05
C PHE A 242 21.92 4.04 15.36
N VAL A 243 21.93 3.00 14.53
CA VAL A 243 21.04 1.85 14.67
C VAL A 243 21.86 0.68 15.21
N THR A 244 21.46 0.11 16.34
CA THR A 244 22.05 -1.10 16.91
C THR A 244 21.02 -2.21 16.91
N ILE A 245 21.33 -3.30 16.23
CA ILE A 245 20.46 -4.47 16.09
C ILE A 245 21.09 -5.60 16.91
N ASN A 246 20.42 -5.99 18.00
CA ASN A 246 20.83 -7.13 18.81
C ASN A 246 20.17 -8.40 18.27
N VAL A 247 20.97 -9.40 17.93
CA VAL A 247 20.52 -10.65 17.32
C VAL A 247 20.96 -11.86 18.13
N ASP A 248 20.16 -12.92 18.07
CA ASP A 248 20.55 -14.27 18.46
C ASP A 248 20.51 -15.14 17.21
N GLU A 249 21.67 -15.63 16.79
CA GLU A 249 21.80 -16.41 15.56
C GLU A 249 21.08 -17.76 15.67
N GLY A 250 21.09 -18.37 16.85
CA GLY A 250 20.71 -19.77 17.02
C GLY A 250 21.69 -20.75 16.35
N ASN A 251 21.28 -22.01 16.25
CA ASN A 251 22.06 -23.07 15.61
C ASN A 251 21.62 -23.28 14.16
N VAL A 252 22.48 -23.91 13.36
CA VAL A 252 22.15 -24.35 12.00
C VAL A 252 21.37 -25.66 12.07
N HIS A 253 20.21 -25.70 11.42
CA HIS A 253 19.39 -26.91 11.32
C HIS A 253 19.45 -27.52 9.91
N THR A 254 19.50 -28.85 9.87
CA THR A 254 19.43 -29.63 8.63
C THR A 254 18.08 -30.30 8.48
N ILE A 255 17.63 -30.52 7.26
CA ILE A 255 16.31 -31.10 6.99
C ILE A 255 16.38 -32.60 7.21
N SER A 256 15.60 -33.12 8.16
CA SER A 256 15.54 -34.57 8.44
C SER A 256 14.56 -35.29 7.52
N GLU A 257 13.39 -34.70 7.30
CA GLU A 257 12.30 -35.28 6.52
C GLU A 257 11.54 -34.19 5.77
N VAL A 258 11.14 -34.47 4.53
CA VAL A 258 10.25 -33.62 3.74
C VAL A 258 8.98 -34.41 3.46
N LYS A 259 7.82 -33.85 3.86
CA LYS A 259 6.52 -34.51 3.72
C LYS A 259 5.52 -33.60 3.01
N LEU A 260 4.74 -34.18 2.11
CA LEU A 260 3.52 -33.57 1.58
C LEU A 260 2.32 -34.08 2.39
N ALA A 261 1.50 -33.18 2.91
CA ALA A 261 0.30 -33.48 3.68
C ALA A 261 -0.90 -32.66 3.16
N GLY A 262 -2.12 -33.01 3.57
CA GLY A 262 -3.34 -32.32 3.14
C GLY A 262 -4.11 -33.09 2.06
N GLU A 263 -4.85 -32.36 1.21
CA GLU A 263 -5.68 -32.94 0.15
C GLU A 263 -4.92 -32.97 -1.18
N LEU A 264 -4.27 -34.10 -1.46
CA LEU A 264 -3.44 -34.28 -2.66
C LEU A 264 -4.31 -34.70 -3.85
N ILE A 265 -5.00 -33.73 -4.47
CA ILE A 265 -5.84 -33.99 -5.66
C ILE A 265 -5.01 -34.31 -6.91
N VAL A 266 -3.78 -33.80 -6.97
CA VAL A 266 -2.80 -34.14 -8.01
C VAL A 266 -1.93 -35.29 -7.50
N ASN A 267 -1.62 -36.26 -8.38
CA ASN A 267 -0.71 -37.36 -8.04
C ASN A 267 0.61 -36.80 -7.45
N PRO A 268 1.03 -37.22 -6.24
CA PRO A 268 2.29 -36.81 -5.62
C PRO A 268 3.50 -36.92 -6.55
N ASP A 269 3.55 -37.94 -7.42
CA ASP A 269 4.65 -38.13 -8.38
C ASP A 269 4.82 -36.95 -9.35
N LYS A 270 3.75 -36.21 -9.62
CA LYS A 270 3.80 -34.98 -10.44
C LYS A 270 4.28 -33.76 -9.65
N LEU A 271 4.18 -33.78 -8.32
CA LEU A 271 4.57 -32.68 -7.44
C LEU A 271 6.02 -32.81 -6.98
N ILE A 272 6.50 -34.05 -6.78
CA ILE A 272 7.87 -34.35 -6.32
C ILE A 272 8.97 -33.63 -7.13
N PRO A 273 8.94 -33.58 -8.48
CA PRO A 273 9.97 -32.89 -9.26
C PRO A 273 10.10 -31.39 -8.97
N PHE A 274 9.09 -30.79 -8.36
CA PHE A 274 9.03 -29.35 -8.06
C PHE A 274 9.35 -29.04 -6.60
N VAL A 275 9.56 -30.08 -5.78
CA VAL A 275 10.08 -29.99 -4.41
C VAL A 275 11.59 -29.79 -4.49
N ILE A 276 12.03 -28.56 -4.23
CA ILE A 276 13.46 -28.17 -4.29
C ILE A 276 14.18 -28.61 -3.00
N VAL A 277 13.45 -28.65 -1.90
CA VAL A 277 13.96 -29.01 -0.57
C VAL A 277 14.16 -30.53 -0.48
N GLN A 278 15.36 -30.97 -0.09
CA GLN A 278 15.69 -32.39 0.05
C GLN A 278 16.08 -32.75 1.49
N PRO A 279 15.87 -34.00 1.94
CA PRO A 279 16.46 -34.49 3.18
C PRO A 279 17.99 -34.34 3.16
N SER A 280 18.58 -34.04 4.31
CA SER A 280 20.00 -33.71 4.53
C SER A 280 20.49 -32.35 4.02
N ASP A 281 19.67 -31.58 3.29
CA ASP A 281 20.02 -30.18 2.97
C ASP A 281 20.04 -29.32 4.25
N VAL A 282 20.88 -28.29 4.27
CA VAL A 282 20.73 -27.20 5.24
C VAL A 282 19.40 -26.49 4.99
N PHE A 283 18.64 -26.23 6.05
CA PHE A 283 17.36 -25.55 5.92
C PHE A 283 17.51 -24.20 5.22
N SER A 284 16.58 -23.89 4.33
CA SER A 284 16.57 -22.62 3.61
C SER A 284 15.14 -22.17 3.39
N ARG A 285 14.74 -21.09 4.08
CA ARG A 285 13.39 -20.51 3.95
C ARG A 285 13.05 -20.16 2.51
N LYS A 286 14.02 -19.67 1.72
CA LYS A 286 13.85 -19.39 0.30
C LYS A 286 13.52 -20.63 -0.53
N LYS A 287 14.30 -21.72 -0.40
CA LYS A 287 14.01 -22.99 -1.11
C LYS A 287 12.64 -23.55 -0.71
N ALA A 288 12.32 -23.42 0.57
CA ALA A 288 11.06 -23.76 1.19
C ALA A 288 9.87 -23.01 0.57
N THR A 289 9.90 -21.67 0.60
CA THR A 289 8.88 -20.80 -0.01
C THR A 289 8.73 -21.08 -1.50
N GLN A 290 9.85 -21.20 -2.23
CA GLN A 290 9.84 -21.50 -3.65
C GLN A 290 9.21 -22.87 -3.96
N THR A 291 9.40 -23.86 -3.08
CA THR A 291 8.71 -25.16 -3.19
C THR A 291 7.19 -25.00 -3.03
N SER A 292 6.75 -24.26 -2.00
CA SER A 292 5.31 -23.97 -1.81
C SER A 292 4.72 -23.24 -3.03
N GLU A 293 5.42 -22.23 -3.55
CA GLU A 293 5.00 -21.47 -4.74
C GLU A 293 4.91 -22.36 -5.99
N ASN A 294 5.87 -23.25 -6.21
CA ASN A 294 5.84 -24.18 -7.33
C ASN A 294 4.64 -25.14 -7.25
N ILE A 295 4.38 -25.70 -6.07
CA ILE A 295 3.22 -26.60 -5.86
C ILE A 295 1.91 -25.83 -6.08
N THR A 296 1.77 -24.63 -5.51
CA THR A 296 0.62 -23.74 -5.72
C THR A 296 0.43 -23.41 -7.20
N THR A 297 1.51 -23.14 -7.93
CA THR A 297 1.49 -22.83 -9.36
C THR A 297 0.94 -24.01 -10.18
N ILE A 298 1.37 -25.24 -9.88
CA ILE A 298 0.89 -26.45 -10.56
C ILE A 298 -0.58 -26.70 -10.27
N LEU A 299 -1.01 -26.53 -9.02
CA LEU A 299 -2.42 -26.62 -8.67
C LEU A 299 -3.25 -25.56 -9.42
N GLY A 300 -2.73 -24.34 -9.52
CA GLY A 300 -3.31 -23.28 -10.34
C GLY A 300 -3.41 -23.63 -11.84
N HIS A 301 -2.44 -24.36 -12.39
CA HIS A 301 -2.48 -24.84 -13.77
C HIS A 301 -3.63 -25.81 -14.02
N GLU A 302 -4.02 -26.59 -13.01
CA GLU A 302 -5.08 -27.62 -13.06
C GLU A 302 -6.49 -27.08 -12.72
N GLY A 303 -6.61 -25.82 -12.31
CA GLY A 303 -7.88 -25.15 -11.99
C GLY A 303 -8.10 -24.79 -10.53
N TYR A 304 -7.09 -24.97 -9.69
CA TYR A 304 -7.14 -24.62 -8.27
C TYR A 304 -6.47 -23.26 -8.03
N SER A 305 -7.06 -22.20 -8.58
CA SER A 305 -6.46 -20.85 -8.53
C SER A 305 -6.39 -20.24 -7.12
N PHE A 306 -7.11 -20.82 -6.16
CA PHE A 306 -7.09 -20.43 -4.74
C PHE A 306 -6.40 -21.47 -3.87
N ALA A 307 -5.60 -22.36 -4.46
CA ALA A 307 -4.79 -23.31 -3.70
C ALA A 307 -3.85 -22.57 -2.75
N ASN A 308 -3.73 -23.07 -1.53
CA ASN A 308 -2.82 -22.58 -0.53
C ASN A 308 -1.90 -23.71 -0.07
N VAL A 309 -0.59 -23.48 -0.16
CA VAL A 309 0.43 -24.44 0.27
C VAL A 309 1.26 -23.80 1.37
N ASN A 310 1.05 -24.28 2.60
CA ASN A 310 1.74 -23.75 3.76
C ASN A 310 2.87 -24.69 4.16
N MET A 311 4.06 -24.13 4.40
CA MET A 311 5.13 -24.86 5.04
C MET A 311 4.93 -24.83 6.56
N ILE A 312 4.98 -26.00 7.18
CA ILE A 312 4.99 -26.17 8.63
C ILE A 312 6.32 -26.84 9.01
N PRO A 313 7.30 -26.08 9.54
CA PRO A 313 8.52 -26.66 10.08
C PRO A 313 8.28 -27.18 11.50
N GLU A 314 8.71 -28.41 11.76
CA GLU A 314 8.78 -29.02 13.08
C GLU A 314 10.26 -29.09 13.47
N ILE A 315 10.64 -28.23 14.42
CA ILE A 315 12.04 -27.99 14.80
C ILE A 315 12.40 -28.93 15.96
N ASP A 316 13.49 -29.68 15.81
CA ASP A 316 14.11 -30.45 16.88
C ASP A 316 15.48 -29.85 17.21
N ASP A 317 15.52 -29.08 18.29
CA ASP A 317 16.74 -28.43 18.77
C ASP A 317 17.76 -29.40 19.39
N ALA A 318 17.33 -30.59 19.82
CA ALA A 318 18.26 -31.57 20.41
C ALA A 318 19.13 -32.23 19.34
N THR A 319 18.58 -32.42 18.14
CA THR A 319 19.28 -33.01 17.00
C THR A 319 19.76 -31.99 15.98
N SER A 320 19.42 -30.70 16.15
CA SER A 320 19.62 -29.64 15.16
C SER A 320 19.04 -30.04 13.79
N THR A 321 17.85 -30.63 13.81
CA THR A 321 17.14 -31.03 12.59
C THR A 321 15.77 -30.38 12.50
N VAL A 322 15.27 -30.24 11.27
CA VAL A 322 13.93 -29.75 11.00
C VAL A 322 13.20 -30.71 10.08
N LYS A 323 11.99 -31.09 10.49
CA LYS A 323 11.05 -31.80 9.63
C LYS A 323 10.17 -30.78 8.94
N VAL A 324 10.13 -30.84 7.61
CA VAL A 324 9.40 -29.87 6.80
C VAL A 324 8.15 -30.53 6.23
N THR A 325 6.98 -30.11 6.69
CA THR A 325 5.70 -30.58 6.15
C THR A 325 5.07 -29.49 5.30
N PHE A 326 4.86 -29.75 4.01
CA PHE A 326 4.07 -28.89 3.13
C PHE A 326 2.60 -29.33 3.20
N PHE A 327 1.77 -28.52 3.84
CA PHE A 327 0.34 -28.74 3.93
C PHE A 327 -0.36 -28.10 2.72
N VAL A 328 -0.92 -28.95 1.87
CA VAL A 328 -1.60 -28.57 0.63
C VAL A 328 -3.10 -28.50 0.87
N ASP A 329 -3.66 -27.31 0.74
CA ASP A 329 -5.10 -27.07 0.61
C ASP A 329 -5.38 -26.61 -0.82
N PRO A 330 -5.88 -27.49 -1.70
CA PRO A 330 -6.16 -27.12 -3.09
C PRO A 330 -7.39 -26.19 -3.22
N GLY A 331 -8.25 -26.13 -2.22
CA GLY A 331 -9.54 -25.45 -2.33
C GLY A 331 -10.43 -26.04 -3.45
N LYS A 332 -11.39 -25.24 -3.91
CA LYS A 332 -12.31 -25.64 -4.99
C LYS A 332 -11.69 -25.43 -6.35
N ARG A 333 -12.03 -26.30 -7.30
CA ARG A 333 -11.73 -26.08 -8.71
C ARG A 333 -12.61 -24.94 -9.25
N VAL A 334 -11.98 -23.98 -9.90
CA VAL A 334 -12.62 -22.74 -10.34
C VAL A 334 -12.76 -22.72 -11.87
N TYR A 335 -13.86 -22.16 -12.35
CA TYR A 335 -14.15 -21.97 -13.77
C TYR A 335 -14.15 -20.48 -14.13
N VAL A 336 -13.64 -20.18 -15.33
CA VAL A 336 -13.69 -18.83 -15.88
C VAL A 336 -15.08 -18.57 -16.41
N ARG A 337 -15.81 -17.63 -15.80
CA ARG A 337 -17.14 -17.25 -16.26
C ARG A 337 -17.06 -16.35 -17.49
N ARG A 338 -16.26 -15.27 -17.40
CA ARG A 338 -16.04 -14.30 -18.49
C ARG A 338 -14.61 -13.81 -18.51
N ILE A 339 -14.15 -13.44 -19.70
CA ILE A 339 -12.89 -12.74 -19.93
C ILE A 339 -13.21 -11.31 -20.31
N ILE A 340 -12.82 -10.39 -19.43
CA ILE A 340 -13.10 -8.96 -19.54
C ILE A 340 -11.83 -8.27 -20.06
N MET A 341 -11.97 -7.46 -21.09
CA MET A 341 -10.89 -6.63 -21.62
C MET A 341 -11.26 -5.17 -21.41
N GLN A 342 -10.33 -4.40 -20.85
CA GLN A 342 -10.53 -2.99 -20.54
C GLN A 342 -9.31 -2.16 -20.94
N GLY A 343 -9.55 -0.93 -21.39
CA GLY A 343 -8.50 0.03 -21.74
C GLY A 343 -8.11 0.05 -23.22
N ASN A 344 -8.64 -0.86 -24.03
CA ASN A 344 -8.46 -0.89 -25.49
C ASN A 344 -9.40 0.10 -26.21
N THR A 345 -9.11 1.40 -26.08
CA THR A 345 -9.94 2.47 -26.68
C THR A 345 -9.76 2.61 -28.19
N LYS A 346 -8.54 2.38 -28.70
CA LYS A 346 -8.16 2.48 -30.10
C LYS A 346 -8.11 1.10 -30.76
N THR A 347 -7.63 0.10 -30.04
CA THR A 347 -7.45 -1.28 -30.50
C THR A 347 -8.74 -2.07 -30.36
N ARG A 348 -9.13 -2.76 -31.43
CA ARG A 348 -10.35 -3.58 -31.43
C ARG A 348 -10.21 -4.75 -30.46
N ASP A 349 -11.31 -5.10 -29.81
CA ASP A 349 -11.38 -6.24 -28.87
C ASP A 349 -10.89 -7.55 -29.52
N GLU A 350 -11.20 -7.78 -30.80
CA GLU A 350 -10.77 -8.96 -31.56
C GLU A 350 -9.25 -9.17 -31.57
N VAL A 351 -8.47 -8.07 -31.53
CA VAL A 351 -7.00 -8.10 -31.54
C VAL A 351 -6.45 -8.64 -30.23
N LEU A 352 -7.12 -8.31 -29.11
CA LEU A 352 -6.76 -8.81 -27.79
C LEU A 352 -7.27 -10.25 -27.62
N ARG A 353 -8.52 -10.50 -28.00
CA ARG A 353 -9.20 -11.80 -27.80
C ARG A 353 -8.51 -12.97 -28.49
N ARG A 354 -7.94 -12.76 -29.68
CA ARG A 354 -7.17 -13.79 -30.39
C ARG A 354 -5.83 -14.16 -29.71
N GLU A 355 -5.32 -13.32 -28.81
CA GLU A 355 -4.11 -13.64 -28.04
C GLU A 355 -4.39 -14.45 -26.78
N ILE A 356 -5.65 -14.53 -26.37
CA ILE A 356 -6.05 -15.22 -25.14
C ILE A 356 -6.04 -16.73 -25.35
N ARG A 357 -5.37 -17.43 -24.44
CA ARG A 357 -5.29 -18.90 -24.37
C ARG A 357 -6.26 -19.49 -23.37
N GLN A 358 -6.62 -18.73 -22.33
CA GLN A 358 -7.68 -19.14 -21.41
C GLN A 358 -9.04 -19.04 -22.12
N MET A 359 -9.85 -20.09 -22.02
CA MET A 359 -11.21 -20.08 -22.56
C MET A 359 -12.22 -19.70 -21.49
N GLU A 360 -13.29 -19.02 -21.89
CA GLU A 360 -14.49 -18.85 -21.07
C GLU A 360 -15.21 -20.20 -20.91
N ALA A 361 -15.95 -20.37 -19.82
CA ALA A 361 -16.64 -21.60 -19.43
C ALA A 361 -15.72 -22.84 -19.29
N ALA A 362 -14.42 -22.65 -19.15
CA ALA A 362 -13.43 -23.69 -18.90
C ALA A 362 -12.84 -23.55 -17.49
N PRO A 363 -12.26 -24.63 -16.92
CA PRO A 363 -11.43 -24.50 -15.73
C PRO A 363 -10.37 -23.41 -15.94
N ILE A 364 -10.13 -22.59 -14.93
CA ILE A 364 -9.04 -21.62 -14.99
C ILE A 364 -7.71 -22.36 -15.08
N SER A 365 -6.75 -21.82 -15.81
CA SER A 365 -5.38 -22.29 -15.77
C SER A 365 -4.48 -21.07 -15.66
N THR A 366 -3.79 -20.93 -14.52
CA THR A 366 -2.87 -19.80 -14.31
C THR A 366 -1.80 -19.75 -15.39
N LEU A 367 -1.40 -20.90 -15.95
CA LEU A 367 -0.50 -20.99 -17.11
C LEU A 367 -1.08 -20.28 -18.34
N ASN A 368 -2.34 -20.59 -18.68
CA ASN A 368 -2.99 -19.98 -19.84
C ASN A 368 -3.25 -18.48 -19.62
N VAL A 369 -3.57 -18.07 -18.39
CA VAL A 369 -3.77 -16.67 -18.02
C VAL A 369 -2.47 -15.87 -18.20
N GLU A 370 -1.35 -16.38 -17.68
CA GLU A 370 -0.02 -15.76 -17.82
C GLU A 370 0.49 -15.80 -19.27
N HIS A 371 0.27 -16.91 -19.98
CA HIS A 371 0.59 -16.99 -21.41
C HIS A 371 -0.18 -15.95 -22.22
N SER A 372 -1.45 -15.72 -21.90
CA SER A 372 -2.28 -14.68 -22.55
C SER A 372 -1.73 -13.29 -22.27
N LYS A 373 -1.40 -12.97 -21.01
CA LYS A 373 -0.75 -11.70 -20.61
C LYS A 373 0.54 -11.50 -21.39
N SER A 374 1.41 -12.51 -21.40
CA SER A 374 2.69 -12.47 -22.10
C SER A 374 2.55 -12.26 -23.61
N ARG A 375 1.53 -12.87 -24.24
CA ARG A 375 1.21 -12.67 -25.66
C ARG A 375 0.72 -11.25 -25.96
N LEU A 376 -0.17 -10.72 -25.11
CA LEU A 376 -0.65 -9.34 -25.23
C LEU A 376 0.50 -8.33 -25.11
N SER A 377 1.40 -8.51 -24.12
CA SER A 377 2.57 -7.64 -23.95
C SER A 377 3.50 -7.69 -25.18
N ARG A 378 3.66 -8.86 -25.80
CA ARG A 378 4.48 -9.03 -27.01
C ARG A 378 3.91 -8.37 -28.27
N LEU A 379 2.63 -7.99 -28.30
CA LEU A 379 2.07 -7.24 -29.44
C LEU A 379 2.73 -5.87 -29.62
N GLY A 380 3.25 -5.28 -28.53
CA GLY A 380 3.86 -3.96 -28.57
C GLY A 380 2.87 -2.82 -28.82
N HIS A 381 1.55 -3.07 -28.71
CA HIS A 381 0.49 -2.06 -28.79
C HIS A 381 0.22 -1.38 -27.45
N PHE A 382 0.71 -1.97 -26.36
CA PHE A 382 0.44 -1.56 -24.99
C PHE A 382 1.73 -1.20 -24.27
N GLU A 383 1.63 -0.27 -23.34
CA GLU A 383 2.66 0.09 -22.37
C GLU A 383 2.66 -0.89 -21.20
N SER A 384 1.47 -1.11 -20.60
CA SER A 384 1.25 -2.10 -19.56
C SER A 384 0.10 -3.04 -19.92
N VAL A 385 0.19 -4.28 -19.43
CA VAL A 385 -0.87 -5.29 -19.50
C VAL A 385 -0.95 -5.94 -18.12
N ASP A 386 -2.04 -5.66 -17.42
CA ASP A 386 -2.32 -6.13 -16.08
C ASP A 386 -3.45 -7.15 -16.11
N VAL A 387 -3.39 -8.15 -15.23
CA VAL A 387 -4.39 -9.20 -15.12
C VAL A 387 -4.86 -9.33 -13.69
N GLU A 388 -6.17 -9.37 -13.52
CA GLU A 388 -6.84 -9.60 -12.23
C GLU A 388 -7.82 -10.76 -12.40
N THR A 389 -7.94 -11.59 -11.36
CA THR A 389 -8.88 -12.71 -11.34
C THR A 389 -9.89 -12.55 -10.19
N PRO A 390 -10.77 -11.54 -10.24
CA PRO A 390 -11.76 -11.33 -9.18
C PRO A 390 -12.73 -12.52 -9.07
N ALA A 391 -13.00 -12.93 -7.83
CA ALA A 391 -14.06 -13.89 -7.54
C ALA A 391 -15.43 -13.31 -7.88
N VAL A 392 -16.30 -14.13 -8.47
CA VAL A 392 -17.66 -13.71 -8.83
C VAL A 392 -18.55 -13.68 -7.57
N PRO A 393 -19.13 -12.52 -7.19
CA PRO A 393 -19.97 -12.42 -6.01
C PRO A 393 -21.15 -13.41 -6.05
N GLY A 394 -21.40 -14.11 -4.94
CA GLY A 394 -22.48 -15.08 -4.83
C GLY A 394 -22.19 -16.48 -5.39
N THR A 395 -20.96 -16.73 -5.88
CA THR A 395 -20.51 -18.06 -6.31
C THR A 395 -19.19 -18.42 -5.62
N THR A 396 -18.85 -19.72 -5.54
CA THR A 396 -17.63 -20.19 -4.85
C THR A 396 -16.63 -20.89 -5.77
N ASP A 397 -17.00 -21.07 -7.03
CA ASP A 397 -16.32 -21.87 -8.04
C ASP A 397 -16.19 -21.12 -9.38
N GLN A 398 -16.44 -19.80 -9.39
CA GLN A 398 -16.34 -18.97 -10.58
C GLN A 398 -15.51 -17.71 -10.36
N VAL A 399 -14.72 -17.38 -11.36
CA VAL A 399 -13.93 -16.14 -11.46
C VAL A 399 -14.15 -15.49 -12.81
N ASP A 400 -14.05 -14.17 -12.85
CA ASP A 400 -13.81 -13.47 -14.10
C ASP A 400 -12.30 -13.25 -14.27
N VAL A 401 -11.81 -13.26 -15.50
CA VAL A 401 -10.41 -12.90 -15.80
C VAL A 401 -10.43 -11.54 -16.49
N LYS A 402 -9.90 -10.52 -15.81
CA LYS A 402 -9.91 -9.15 -16.29
C LYS A 402 -8.51 -8.76 -16.75
N TYR A 403 -8.36 -8.49 -18.04
CA TYR A 403 -7.17 -7.90 -18.63
C TYR A 403 -7.37 -6.39 -18.78
N THR A 404 -6.55 -5.61 -18.07
CA THR A 404 -6.51 -4.15 -18.18
C THR A 404 -5.26 -3.76 -18.98
N VAL A 405 -5.44 -3.02 -20.07
CA VAL A 405 -4.34 -2.60 -20.95
C VAL A 405 -4.23 -1.08 -21.01
N THR A 406 -3.00 -0.58 -21.04
CA THR A 406 -2.70 0.83 -21.30
C THR A 406 -2.14 0.97 -22.70
N GLU A 407 -2.89 1.57 -23.62
CA GLU A 407 -2.47 1.70 -25.02
C GLU A 407 -1.36 2.73 -25.22
N LYS A 408 -0.37 2.39 -26.03
CA LYS A 408 0.70 3.33 -26.45
C LYS A 408 0.65 3.62 -27.94
N SER A 409 1.46 4.59 -28.38
CA SER A 409 1.62 4.86 -29.81
C SER A 409 2.23 3.65 -30.52
N SER A 410 1.52 3.12 -31.51
CA SER A 410 1.97 1.98 -32.33
C SER A 410 2.77 2.40 -33.57
N GLY A 411 2.97 3.71 -33.76
CA GLY A 411 3.60 4.30 -34.93
C GLY A 411 5.10 4.52 -34.70
N ASN A 412 5.90 4.22 -35.72
CA ASN A 412 7.34 4.44 -35.71
C ASN A 412 7.77 5.17 -36.99
N ILE A 413 8.55 6.24 -36.82
CA ILE A 413 9.18 7.01 -37.90
C ILE A 413 10.68 6.86 -37.71
N LEU A 414 11.36 6.36 -38.74
CA LEU A 414 12.81 6.20 -38.78
C LEU A 414 13.36 7.02 -39.94
N ALA A 415 14.34 7.86 -39.67
CA ALA A 415 15.14 8.55 -40.68
C ALA A 415 16.61 8.34 -40.35
N GLY A 416 17.42 8.06 -41.36
CA GLY A 416 18.84 7.78 -41.21
C GLY A 416 19.62 8.16 -42.46
N ALA A 417 20.90 8.42 -42.24
CA ALA A 417 21.87 8.65 -43.30
C ALA A 417 23.15 7.88 -42.95
N GLY A 418 23.79 7.29 -43.96
CA GLY A 418 25.04 6.55 -43.84
C GLY A 418 25.93 6.75 -45.05
N PHE A 419 27.17 6.27 -44.96
CA PHE A 419 28.11 6.28 -46.06
C PHE A 419 28.76 4.90 -46.21
N SER A 420 28.82 4.40 -47.43
CA SER A 420 29.48 3.15 -47.79
C SER A 420 30.38 3.38 -49.00
N GLN A 421 31.58 2.80 -49.01
CA GLN A 421 32.51 2.94 -50.14
C GLN A 421 31.92 2.39 -51.45
N SER A 422 31.07 1.36 -51.38
CA SER A 422 30.45 0.73 -52.54
C SER A 422 29.10 1.34 -52.95
N GLN A 423 28.38 1.97 -52.01
CA GLN A 423 27.03 2.50 -52.24
C GLN A 423 26.93 4.03 -52.11
N GLY A 424 28.05 4.70 -51.82
CA GLY A 424 28.09 6.14 -51.57
C GLY A 424 27.28 6.54 -50.34
N VAL A 425 26.64 7.72 -50.42
CA VAL A 425 25.69 8.19 -49.41
C VAL A 425 24.41 7.36 -49.48
N VAL A 426 23.98 6.83 -48.35
CA VAL A 426 22.73 6.08 -48.18
C VAL A 426 21.78 6.90 -47.33
N LEU A 427 20.59 7.18 -47.85
CA LEU A 427 19.51 7.85 -47.15
C LEU A 427 18.35 6.87 -46.97
N ASN A 428 17.91 6.68 -45.73
CA ASN A 428 16.77 5.83 -45.40
C ASN A 428 15.71 6.63 -44.65
N ALA A 429 14.47 6.55 -45.10
CA ALA A 429 13.31 7.06 -44.39
C ALA A 429 12.22 5.98 -44.39
N SER A 430 11.60 5.74 -43.25
CA SER A 430 10.47 4.82 -43.16
C SER A 430 9.47 5.27 -42.12
N ILE A 431 8.20 5.05 -42.44
CA ILE A 431 7.10 5.18 -41.51
C ILE A 431 6.40 3.83 -41.43
N SER A 432 6.09 3.39 -40.22
CA SER A 432 5.35 2.16 -40.00
C SER A 432 4.33 2.34 -38.90
N GLN A 433 3.18 1.69 -39.05
CA GLN A 433 2.11 1.68 -38.08
C GLN A 433 1.72 0.23 -37.83
N ASN A 434 2.09 -0.31 -36.66
CA ASN A 434 1.95 -1.73 -36.34
C ASN A 434 0.53 -2.15 -35.90
N ASN A 435 -0.34 -1.17 -35.64
CA ASN A 435 -1.75 -1.37 -35.27
C ASN A 435 -2.65 -0.38 -36.05
N PHE A 436 -2.60 -0.46 -37.37
CA PHE A 436 -3.29 0.50 -38.24
C PHE A 436 -4.80 0.49 -37.96
N LEU A 437 -5.34 1.64 -37.56
CA LEU A 437 -6.75 1.83 -37.18
C LEU A 437 -7.24 0.83 -36.11
N GLY A 438 -6.35 0.37 -35.23
CA GLY A 438 -6.72 -0.55 -34.15
C GLY A 438 -6.97 -2.00 -34.60
N THR A 439 -6.65 -2.36 -35.84
CA THR A 439 -6.95 -3.67 -36.42
C THR A 439 -5.88 -4.74 -36.14
N GLY A 440 -4.79 -4.37 -35.50
CA GLY A 440 -3.59 -5.21 -35.34
C GLY A 440 -2.87 -5.52 -36.66
N LYS A 441 -3.21 -4.81 -37.75
CA LYS A 441 -2.53 -4.90 -39.05
C LYS A 441 -1.40 -3.90 -39.11
N ARG A 442 -0.32 -4.28 -39.79
CA ARG A 442 0.84 -3.43 -40.03
C ARG A 442 0.77 -2.80 -41.41
N VAL A 443 0.97 -1.49 -41.49
CA VAL A 443 1.19 -0.75 -42.74
C VAL A 443 2.53 -0.04 -42.63
N SER A 444 3.34 -0.09 -43.69
CA SER A 444 4.62 0.61 -43.72
C SER A 444 4.91 1.18 -45.10
N ALA A 445 5.52 2.36 -45.13
CA ALA A 445 6.12 2.92 -46.33
C ALA A 445 7.59 3.20 -46.03
N SER A 446 8.48 2.79 -46.94
CA SER A 446 9.90 3.05 -46.83
C SER A 446 10.48 3.56 -48.14
N PHE A 447 11.49 4.41 -47.98
CA PHE A 447 12.28 5.00 -49.02
C PHE A 447 13.75 4.77 -48.67
N ASN A 448 14.49 4.17 -49.60
CA ASN A 448 15.92 3.98 -49.47
C ASN A 448 16.58 4.45 -50.76
N ASN A 449 17.52 5.37 -50.65
CA ASN A 449 18.27 5.91 -51.77
C ASN A 449 19.77 5.73 -51.53
N SER A 450 20.47 5.22 -52.53
CA SER A 450 21.91 5.08 -52.57
C SER A 450 22.45 5.45 -53.95
N ALA A 451 23.78 5.49 -54.12
CA ALA A 451 24.38 5.70 -55.43
C ALA A 451 24.08 4.57 -56.43
N VAL A 452 23.68 3.39 -55.95
CA VAL A 452 23.43 2.20 -56.78
C VAL A 452 21.95 2.03 -57.12
N ASN A 453 21.05 2.30 -56.17
CA ASN A 453 19.63 2.08 -56.34
C ASN A 453 18.76 3.05 -55.53
N THR A 454 17.53 3.20 -55.99
CA THR A 454 16.46 3.87 -55.23
C THR A 454 15.30 2.89 -55.10
N ILE A 455 14.90 2.60 -53.86
CA ILE A 455 13.85 1.65 -53.53
C ILE A 455 12.74 2.39 -52.79
N TYR A 456 11.53 2.25 -53.31
CA TYR A 456 10.29 2.58 -52.63
C TYR A 456 9.58 1.27 -52.30
N SER A 457 9.14 1.10 -51.06
CA SER A 457 8.41 -0.10 -50.65
C SER A 457 7.17 0.27 -49.86
N LEU A 458 6.06 -0.42 -50.16
CA LEU A 458 4.79 -0.28 -49.47
C LEU A 458 4.41 -1.65 -48.90
N GLY A 459 4.60 -1.81 -47.60
CA GLY A 459 4.28 -3.03 -46.88
C GLY A 459 2.89 -2.99 -46.26
N TYR A 460 2.15 -4.08 -46.40
CA TYR A 460 0.96 -4.38 -45.61
C TYR A 460 1.09 -5.80 -45.06
N THR A 461 0.80 -5.99 -43.77
CA THR A 461 0.77 -7.30 -43.14
C THR A 461 -0.45 -7.46 -42.25
N ASN A 462 -1.26 -8.49 -42.51
CA ASN A 462 -2.24 -9.01 -41.57
C ASN A 462 -1.66 -10.23 -40.85
N PRO A 463 -1.30 -10.13 -39.56
CA PRO A 463 -0.72 -11.25 -38.81
C PRO A 463 -1.70 -12.41 -38.56
N TYR A 464 -3.01 -12.13 -38.58
CA TYR A 464 -4.06 -13.13 -38.40
C TYR A 464 -5.01 -13.06 -39.60
N TYR A 465 -4.56 -13.60 -40.74
CA TYR A 465 -5.44 -13.82 -41.89
C TYR A 465 -6.37 -15.00 -41.66
N THR A 466 -5.90 -16.02 -40.92
CA THR A 466 -6.72 -17.10 -40.36
C THR A 466 -6.78 -16.99 -38.84
N VAL A 467 -7.75 -17.67 -38.23
CA VAL A 467 -7.91 -17.74 -36.76
C VAL A 467 -6.66 -18.33 -36.10
N ASP A 468 -5.99 -19.29 -36.76
CA ASP A 468 -4.80 -19.97 -36.24
C ASP A 468 -3.50 -19.14 -36.34
N GLY A 469 -3.57 -17.90 -36.84
CA GLY A 469 -2.40 -17.01 -36.92
C GLY A 469 -1.53 -17.18 -38.17
N VAL A 470 -2.11 -17.65 -39.28
CA VAL A 470 -1.43 -17.56 -40.58
C VAL A 470 -1.40 -16.09 -41.01
N SER A 471 -0.20 -15.57 -41.28
CA SER A 471 -0.04 -14.18 -41.72
C SER A 471 -0.17 -14.06 -43.24
N ARG A 472 -0.70 -12.91 -43.69
CA ARG A 472 -0.79 -12.55 -45.11
C ARG A 472 -0.25 -11.14 -45.29
N GLY A 473 0.74 -10.97 -46.17
CA GLY A 473 1.31 -9.66 -46.46
C GLY A 473 1.52 -9.40 -47.94
N TYR A 474 1.72 -8.13 -48.27
CA TYR A 474 2.10 -7.60 -49.58
C TYR A 474 3.23 -6.59 -49.36
N ASN A 475 4.22 -6.55 -50.24
CA ASN A 475 5.36 -5.62 -50.17
C ASN A 475 5.61 -4.93 -51.51
#